data_AF-A0A6H5H8I4-F1
#
_entry.id   AF-A0A6H5H8I4-F1
#
_cell.length_a   1.000
_cell.length_b   1.000
_cell.length_c   1.000
_cell.angle_alpha   90.00
_cell.angle_beta   90.00
_cell.angle_gamma   90.00
#
_symmetry.space_group_name_H-M   'P 1'
#
loop_
_entity.id
_entity.type
_entity.pdbx_description
1 polymer ?
#
loop_
_entity_poly.entity_id
_entity_poly.type
_entity_poly.pdbx_seq_one_letter_code
_entity_poly.pdbx_strand_id
1 'polypeptide(L)'
;MFPFIQRHPVPIRGLRAKETQSGNGRVLDLVKAAFSYASKVASKGDPIPLSDLYENHSTGSDPQYDLVMTQLNRKIAGVANVSLENIETDDVALTAKFLVVNPEIQFNSDYYEVFGTALNRNVSGSGPFR
;
A
#
# COMPACT_ATOMS: atom_id res chain seq x y z
N MET A 1 -72.47 20.29 -36.17
CA MET A 1 -71.74 20.93 -35.06
C MET A 1 -71.25 19.79 -34.17
N PHE A 2 -70.01 19.34 -34.36
CA PHE A 2 -69.40 18.20 -33.66
C PHE A 2 -68.29 18.74 -32.74
N PRO A 3 -68.13 18.24 -31.50
CA PRO A 3 -67.06 18.71 -30.63
C PRO A 3 -65.70 18.15 -31.10
N PHE A 4 -64.72 19.03 -31.17
CA PHE A 4 -63.32 18.71 -31.43
C PHE A 4 -62.74 17.89 -30.26
N ILE A 5 -62.29 16.67 -30.54
CA ILE A 5 -61.50 15.86 -29.61
C ILE A 5 -60.07 16.41 -29.60
N GLN A 6 -59.63 16.95 -28.46
CA GLN A 6 -58.22 17.28 -28.22
C GLN A 6 -57.41 15.97 -28.16
N ARG A 7 -56.60 15.70 -29.18
CA ARG A 7 -55.56 14.66 -29.12
C ARG A 7 -54.34 15.27 -28.43
N HIS A 8 -54.05 14.83 -27.20
CA HIS A 8 -52.78 15.15 -26.56
C HIS A 8 -51.63 14.46 -27.32
N PRO A 9 -50.53 15.17 -27.64
CA PRO A 9 -49.35 14.54 -28.21
C PRO A 9 -48.69 13.65 -27.15
N VAL A 10 -48.52 12.37 -27.46
CA VAL A 10 -47.67 11.46 -26.67
C VAL A 10 -46.21 11.81 -26.97
N PRO A 11 -45.40 12.24 -25.99
CA PRO A 11 -43.98 12.42 -26.22
C PRO A 11 -43.30 11.05 -26.25
N ILE A 12 -42.98 10.54 -27.44
CA ILE A 12 -41.88 9.57 -27.61
C ILE A 12 -40.61 10.40 -27.72
N ARG A 13 -39.92 10.62 -26.59
CA ARG A 13 -38.53 11.12 -26.61
C ARG A 13 -37.85 10.82 -25.28
N GLY A 14 -36.89 9.90 -25.36
CA GLY A 14 -36.02 9.55 -24.25
C GLY A 14 -35.71 8.06 -24.24
N LEU A 15 -35.03 7.57 -25.28
CA LEU A 15 -33.99 6.56 -25.08
C LEU A 15 -33.04 7.13 -24.01
N ARG A 16 -33.34 6.89 -22.73
CA ARG A 16 -32.36 7.08 -21.67
C ARG A 16 -31.37 5.94 -21.85
N ALA A 17 -30.19 6.31 -22.32
CA ALA A 17 -29.01 5.49 -22.19
C ALA A 17 -28.95 4.93 -20.76
N LYS A 18 -28.69 3.63 -20.66
CA LYS A 18 -28.06 2.94 -19.54
C LYS A 18 -28.00 3.77 -18.24
N GLU A 19 -29.00 3.60 -17.39
CA GLU A 19 -28.61 3.35 -16.00
C GLU A 19 -28.25 1.87 -15.97
N THR A 20 -26.99 1.60 -16.33
CA THR A 20 -26.26 0.46 -15.80
C THR A 20 -26.59 0.45 -14.32
N GLN A 21 -27.42 -0.49 -13.88
CA GLN A 21 -27.38 -0.92 -12.50
C GLN A 21 -25.90 -1.21 -12.24
N SER A 22 -25.25 -0.27 -11.56
CA SER A 22 -23.87 -0.34 -11.14
C SER A 22 -23.69 -1.70 -10.53
N GLY A 23 -22.97 -2.57 -11.26
CA GLY A 23 -22.68 -3.92 -10.82
C GLY A 23 -22.07 -3.80 -9.44
N ASN A 24 -22.69 -4.50 -8.48
CA ASN A 24 -22.31 -4.51 -7.07
C ASN A 24 -20.80 -4.39 -6.89
N GLY A 25 -20.34 -3.44 -6.05
CA GLY A 25 -18.94 -3.25 -5.66
C GLY A 25 -18.35 -4.40 -4.85
N ARG A 26 -18.50 -5.61 -5.36
CA ARG A 26 -18.09 -6.89 -4.78
C ARG A 26 -16.58 -6.97 -4.72
N VAL A 27 -15.87 -6.47 -5.74
CA VAL A 27 -14.40 -6.39 -5.70
C VAL A 27 -13.97 -5.42 -4.61
N LEU A 28 -14.62 -4.27 -4.47
CA LEU A 28 -14.32 -3.30 -3.41
C LEU A 28 -14.55 -3.89 -2.01
N ASP A 29 -15.68 -4.55 -1.80
CA ASP A 29 -16.00 -5.19 -0.52
C ASP A 29 -15.02 -6.32 -0.20
N LEU A 30 -14.62 -7.11 -1.20
CA LEU A 30 -13.61 -8.15 -1.06
C LEU A 30 -12.25 -7.57 -0.68
N VAL A 31 -11.81 -6.49 -1.35
CA VAL A 31 -10.56 -5.80 -1.04
C VAL A 31 -10.57 -5.28 0.40
N LYS A 32 -11.66 -4.62 0.82
CA LYS A 32 -11.79 -4.11 2.21
C LYS A 32 -11.80 -5.23 3.24
N ALA A 33 -12.51 -6.33 2.97
CA ALA A 33 -12.56 -7.49 3.86
C ALA A 33 -11.19 -8.19 3.97
N ALA A 34 -10.52 -8.40 2.83
CA ALA A 34 -9.19 -9.00 2.78
C ALA A 34 -8.16 -8.11 3.49
N PHE A 35 -8.21 -6.79 3.27
CA PHE A 35 -7.36 -5.84 3.96
C PHE A 35 -7.60 -5.83 5.46
N SER A 36 -8.86 -5.74 5.91
CA SER A 36 -9.21 -5.80 7.33
C SER A 36 -8.71 -7.08 8.01
N TYR A 37 -8.82 -8.22 7.32
CA TYR A 37 -8.26 -9.48 7.78
C TYR A 37 -6.73 -9.43 7.85
N ALA A 38 -6.06 -8.94 6.80
CA ALA A 38 -4.61 -8.81 6.76
C ALA A 38 -4.08 -7.90 7.88
N SER A 39 -4.68 -6.73 8.10
CA SER A 39 -4.33 -5.82 9.19
C SER A 39 -4.50 -6.48 10.57
N LYS A 40 -5.56 -7.28 10.75
CA LYS A 40 -5.79 -8.04 11.99
C LYS A 40 -4.76 -9.16 12.20
N VAL A 41 -4.27 -9.78 11.14
CA VAL A 41 -3.19 -10.78 11.23
C VAL A 41 -1.86 -10.09 11.52
N ALA A 42 -1.57 -9.00 10.83
CA ALA A 42 -0.36 -8.20 11.03
C ALA A 42 -0.25 -7.67 12.47
N SER A 43 -1.34 -7.19 13.07
CA SER A 43 -1.34 -6.70 14.46
C SER A 43 -1.00 -7.76 15.50
N LYS A 44 -1.24 -9.04 15.22
CA LYS A 44 -0.84 -10.14 16.13
C LYS A 44 0.64 -10.45 16.08
N GLY A 45 1.28 -10.16 14.95
CA GLY A 45 2.70 -10.40 14.71
C GLY A 45 3.55 -9.15 14.88
N ASP A 46 3.00 -8.03 15.35
CA ASP A 46 3.69 -6.75 15.52
C ASP A 46 4.37 -6.69 16.89
N PRO A 47 5.69 -6.46 16.99
CA PRO A 47 6.63 -6.22 15.89
C PRO A 47 7.04 -7.49 15.14
N ILE A 48 7.10 -7.40 13.81
CA ILE A 48 7.42 -8.51 12.91
C ILE A 48 8.95 -8.70 12.89
N PRO A 49 9.49 -9.85 13.31
CA PRO A 49 10.92 -10.10 13.25
C PRO A 49 11.37 -10.22 11.79
N LEU A 50 12.53 -9.65 11.48
CA LEU A 50 13.23 -9.82 10.21
C LEU A 50 14.49 -10.65 10.41
N SER A 51 14.95 -11.28 9.34
CA SER A 51 16.26 -11.91 9.34
C SER A 51 17.36 -10.87 9.56
N ASP A 52 18.40 -11.27 10.29
CA ASP A 52 19.64 -10.51 10.43
C ASP A 52 20.18 -10.11 9.05
N LEU A 53 20.83 -8.95 9.01
CA LEU A 53 21.42 -8.41 7.80
C LEU A 53 22.93 -8.35 7.99
N TYR A 54 23.64 -8.95 7.05
CA TYR A 54 25.09 -8.84 6.91
C TYR A 54 25.34 -8.37 5.49
N GLU A 55 25.61 -7.09 5.33
CA GLU A 55 25.79 -6.48 4.03
C GLU A 55 27.18 -5.86 3.93
N ASN A 56 27.96 -6.37 2.99
CA ASN A 56 29.19 -5.74 2.56
C ASN A 56 28.86 -4.90 1.33
N HIS A 57 28.55 -3.63 1.53
CA HIS A 57 28.35 -2.70 0.43
C HIS A 57 29.72 -2.14 0.01
N SER A 58 30.52 -2.98 -0.62
CA SER A 58 31.71 -2.52 -1.37
C SER A 58 31.28 -2.33 -2.81
N THR A 59 30.52 -1.26 -3.06
CA THR A 59 30.06 -0.96 -4.41
C THR A 59 31.19 -0.38 -5.22
N GLY A 60 31.76 -1.18 -6.10
CA GLY A 60 32.53 -0.68 -7.25
C GLY A 60 31.73 0.26 -8.18
N SER A 61 30.46 0.56 -7.88
CA SER A 61 29.57 1.47 -8.62
C SER A 61 29.40 2.87 -8.02
N ASP A 62 29.73 3.09 -6.73
CA ASP A 62 29.78 4.45 -6.15
C ASP A 62 31.01 4.58 -5.24
N PRO A 63 32.12 5.16 -5.75
CA PRO A 63 33.39 5.24 -5.01
C PRO A 63 33.30 6.12 -3.76
N GLN A 64 32.18 6.80 -3.52
CA GLN A 64 31.97 7.61 -2.33
C GLN A 64 31.48 6.79 -1.12
N TYR A 65 31.07 5.53 -1.32
CA TYR A 65 30.58 4.65 -0.25
C TYR A 65 31.22 3.27 -0.33
N ASP A 66 32.00 2.95 0.69
CA ASP A 66 32.53 1.62 0.94
C ASP A 66 32.19 1.29 2.39
N LEU A 67 31.04 0.65 2.60
CA LEU A 67 30.45 0.44 3.93
C LEU A 67 30.19 -1.04 4.16
N VAL A 68 30.61 -1.52 5.32
CA VAL A 68 30.19 -2.81 5.87
C VAL A 68 29.17 -2.53 6.96
N MET A 69 28.00 -3.17 6.85
CA MET A 69 26.91 -3.03 7.81
C MET A 69 26.43 -4.40 8.29
N THR A 70 26.27 -4.51 9.61
CA THR A 70 25.58 -5.63 10.26
C THR A 70 24.39 -5.10 11.03
N GLN A 71 23.25 -5.76 10.96
CA GLN A 71 22.08 -5.49 11.80
C GLN A 71 21.50 -6.80 12.33
N LEU A 72 21.36 -6.93 13.64
CA LEU A 72 20.91 -8.14 14.32
C LEU A 72 19.56 -7.91 15.01
N ASN A 73 18.78 -8.98 15.17
CA ASN A 73 17.46 -8.96 15.83
C ASN A 73 16.57 -7.84 15.28
N ARG A 74 16.53 -7.75 13.95
CA ARG A 74 15.79 -6.72 13.23
C ARG A 74 14.29 -6.95 13.37
N LYS A 75 13.51 -5.88 13.42
CA LYS A 75 12.06 -5.94 13.54
C LYS A 75 11.38 -4.74 12.88
N ILE A 76 10.23 -4.97 12.26
CA ILE A 76 9.35 -3.92 11.74
C ILE A 76 8.18 -3.78 12.70
N ALA A 77 7.94 -2.57 13.19
CA ALA A 77 6.78 -2.25 14.02
C ALA A 77 5.79 -1.35 13.28
N GLY A 78 4.54 -1.35 13.73
CA GLY A 78 3.49 -0.47 13.21
C GLY A 78 2.88 -0.96 11.90
N VAL A 79 3.11 -2.21 11.49
CA VAL A 79 2.60 -2.78 10.22
C VAL A 79 1.08 -2.86 10.21
N ALA A 80 0.46 -2.92 11.39
CA ALA A 80 -1.00 -2.89 11.52
C ALA A 80 -1.62 -1.52 11.21
N ASN A 81 -0.85 -0.42 11.30
CA ASN A 81 -1.33 0.95 11.14
C ASN A 81 -1.35 1.40 9.67
N VAL A 82 -1.67 0.45 8.79
CA VAL A 82 -1.83 0.67 7.36
C VAL A 82 -3.24 1.17 7.04
N SER A 83 -3.35 2.06 6.06
CA SER A 83 -4.61 2.47 5.43
C SER A 83 -4.60 2.16 3.94
N LEU A 84 -5.79 2.05 3.36
CA LEU A 84 -5.98 2.01 1.91
C LEU A 84 -6.44 3.38 1.40
N GLU A 85 -5.79 3.85 0.35
CA GLU A 85 -6.12 5.07 -0.36
C GLU A 85 -6.28 4.81 -1.86
N ASN A 86 -6.97 5.70 -2.57
CA ASN A 86 -7.11 5.69 -4.03
C ASN A 86 -7.53 4.31 -4.59
N ILE A 87 -8.58 3.70 -4.02
CA ILE A 87 -9.05 2.39 -4.44
C ILE A 87 -9.84 2.50 -5.75
N GLU A 88 -9.31 1.94 -6.81
CA GLU A 88 -9.92 1.78 -8.13
C GLU A 88 -10.25 0.29 -8.35
N THR A 89 -11.46 -0.04 -8.76
CA THR A 89 -11.91 -1.42 -8.98
C THR A 89 -12.51 -1.62 -10.35
N ASP A 90 -12.23 -2.77 -10.97
CA ASP A 90 -12.87 -3.27 -12.18
C ASP A 90 -13.59 -4.59 -11.86
N ASP A 91 -14.92 -4.53 -11.71
CA ASP A 91 -15.75 -5.70 -11.39
C ASP A 91 -15.91 -6.68 -12.57
N VAL A 92 -15.61 -6.26 -13.81
CA VAL A 92 -15.66 -7.14 -14.99
C VAL A 92 -14.37 -7.95 -15.10
N ALA A 93 -13.23 -7.27 -14.94
CA ALA A 93 -11.92 -7.91 -14.93
C ALA A 93 -11.57 -8.57 -13.58
N LEU A 94 -12.36 -8.30 -12.53
CA LEU A 94 -12.12 -8.73 -11.15
C LEU A 94 -10.76 -8.26 -10.61
N THR A 95 -10.40 -7.00 -10.90
CA THR A 95 -9.13 -6.41 -10.48
C THR A 95 -9.33 -5.17 -9.63
N ALA A 96 -8.34 -4.87 -8.78
CA ALA A 96 -8.31 -3.67 -7.98
C ALA A 96 -6.90 -3.09 -7.94
N LYS A 97 -6.82 -1.76 -7.95
CA LYS A 97 -5.60 -1.00 -7.74
C LYS A 97 -5.84 -0.05 -6.57
N PHE A 98 -4.91 0.00 -5.64
CA PHE A 98 -5.02 0.83 -4.45
C PHE A 98 -3.63 1.16 -3.92
N LEU A 99 -3.54 2.22 -3.13
CA LEU A 99 -2.35 2.61 -2.41
C LEU A 99 -2.44 2.09 -0.97
N VAL A 100 -1.38 1.46 -0.49
CA VAL A 100 -1.23 1.10 0.93
C VAL A 100 -0.33 2.15 1.56
N VAL A 101 -0.83 2.87 2.55
CA VAL A 101 -0.09 3.93 3.24
C VAL A 101 0.16 3.51 4.68
N ASN A 102 1.37 3.70 5.19
CA ASN A 102 1.71 3.49 6.60
C ASN A 102 2.60 4.63 7.11
N PRO A 103 2.04 5.61 7.84
CA PRO A 103 2.81 6.74 8.34
C PRO A 103 3.66 6.40 9.58
N GLU A 104 3.41 5.27 10.24
CA GLU A 104 3.99 4.92 11.54
C GLU A 104 4.91 3.69 11.49
N ILE A 105 5.26 3.24 10.28
CA ILE A 105 6.15 2.08 10.13
C ILE A 105 7.53 2.40 10.71
N GLN A 106 8.02 1.54 11.58
CA GLN A 106 9.32 1.69 12.24
C GLN A 106 10.20 0.49 11.97
N PHE A 107 11.46 0.74 11.65
CA PHE A 107 12.46 -0.30 11.45
C PHE A 107 13.44 -0.25 12.60
N ASN A 108 13.40 -1.26 13.46
CA ASN A 108 14.25 -1.33 14.63
C ASN A 108 15.25 -2.47 14.50
N SER A 109 16.41 -2.32 15.13
CA SER A 109 17.37 -3.39 15.35
C SER A 109 17.98 -3.22 16.73
N ASP A 110 18.10 -4.32 17.47
CA ASP A 110 18.69 -4.28 18.81
C ASP A 110 20.20 -4.00 18.74
N TYR A 111 20.82 -4.32 17.59
CA TYR A 111 22.22 -4.05 17.34
C TYR A 111 22.48 -3.77 15.86
N TYR A 112 22.98 -2.59 15.55
CA TYR A 112 23.66 -2.28 14.31
C TYR A 112 25.16 -2.10 14.56
N GLU A 113 25.94 -2.43 13.55
CA GLU A 113 27.33 -2.03 13.40
C GLU A 113 27.55 -1.56 11.97
N VAL A 114 28.23 -0.44 11.81
CA VAL A 114 28.67 0.07 10.52
C VAL A 114 30.12 0.51 10.61
N PHE A 115 30.90 0.22 9.59
CA PHE A 115 32.24 0.78 9.43
C PHE A 115 32.60 0.90 7.96
N GLY A 116 33.48 1.86 7.65
CA GLY A 116 33.99 2.06 6.29
C GLY A 116 34.14 3.54 5.96
N THR A 117 33.91 3.89 4.70
CA THR A 117 34.05 5.25 4.18
C THR A 117 32.74 5.72 3.56
N ALA A 118 32.29 6.90 3.94
CA ALA A 118 31.17 7.61 3.31
C ALA A 118 31.60 9.04 2.98
N LEU A 119 31.40 9.49 1.74
CA LEU A 119 31.77 10.82 1.26
C LEU A 119 33.25 11.17 1.56
N ASN A 120 34.17 10.21 1.35
CA ASN A 120 35.60 10.30 1.67
C ASN A 120 35.92 10.55 3.16
N ARG A 121 35.00 10.19 4.06
CA ARG A 121 35.22 10.24 5.51
C ARG A 121 35.04 8.86 6.10
N ASN A 122 35.97 8.50 6.99
CA ASN A 122 35.82 7.29 7.78
C ASN A 122 34.60 7.45 8.68
N VAL A 123 33.69 6.48 8.58
CA VAL A 123 32.51 6.38 9.41
C VAL A 123 32.57 5.06 10.15
N SER A 124 32.22 5.10 11.42
CA SER A 124 32.02 3.91 12.23
C SER A 124 30.98 4.21 13.29
N GLY A 125 30.22 3.20 13.67
CA GLY A 125 29.22 3.33 14.71
C GLY A 125 28.60 1.98 15.03
N SER A 126 28.20 1.82 16.28
CA SER A 126 27.46 0.65 16.73
C SER A 126 26.50 1.02 17.86
N GLY A 127 25.47 0.21 18.03
CA GLY A 127 24.44 0.44 19.04
C GLY A 127 23.07 -0.03 18.59
N PRO A 128 21.99 0.40 19.25
CA PRO A 128 20.63 0.13 18.77
C PRO A 128 20.28 1.05 17.59
N PHE A 129 19.47 0.55 16.65
CA PHE A 129 18.93 1.31 15.52
C PHE A 129 17.40 1.40 15.65
N ARG A 130 16.83 2.57 15.32
CA ARG A 130 15.39 2.86 15.37
C ARG A 130 14.97 3.78 14.23
#